data_AF-A0A656AXS1-F1
#
_entry.id   AF-A0A656AXS1-F1
#
_cell.length_a   1.000
_cell.length_b   1.000
_cell.length_c   1.000
_cell.angle_alpha   90.00
_cell.angle_beta   90.00
_cell.angle_gamma   90.00
#
_symmetry.space_group_name_H-M   'P 1'
#
loop_
_entity.id
_entity.type
_entity.pdbx_description
1 polymer ?
#
loop_
_entity_poly.entity_id
_entity_poly.type
_entity_poly.pdbx_seq_one_letter_code
_entity_poly.pdbx_strand_id
1 'polypeptide(L)'
;MSLPITDSCIVAVAKLVDDAQSDCKREPSHSDLSFMINKAGLKNVDPKENGQTVGKAKRLKETLYWALENSPNQGSELISLVLSHVRAVGGFRVQSANFVGTDSIENAISAFDVEGFELSYDGSIRAKVLDNLSGKQLTEALLSYAQRAKKGVGDPALLAGTGKELLEATAKHVIHTKYGAHPQNANFPTLMGQAYSALQMSIPESNATPVSDNPVAEYEKAMFNMALAINRVRNKEGTGHGRISVTKLSDTEGENIVQMVGVIADFLLHRLSQDS
;
A
#
# COMPACT_ATOMS: atom_id res chain seq x y z
N MET A 1 0.44 3.22 -11.13
CA MET A 1 0.79 2.90 -9.72
C MET A 1 -0.23 3.60 -8.87
N SER A 2 -0.94 2.89 -7.98
CA SER A 2 -1.91 3.54 -7.10
C SER A 2 -1.16 4.13 -5.91
N LEU A 3 -1.35 5.42 -5.68
CA LEU A 3 -0.78 6.12 -4.54
C LEU A 3 -1.71 6.04 -3.33
N PRO A 4 -1.15 6.02 -2.11
CA PRO A 4 -1.95 5.93 -0.90
C PRO A 4 -2.77 7.20 -0.72
N ILE A 5 -4.04 7.02 -0.31
CA ILE A 5 -4.91 8.09 0.13
C ILE A 5 -5.21 7.89 1.62
N THR A 6 -4.54 8.68 2.45
CA THR A 6 -4.68 8.70 3.91
C THR A 6 -4.68 10.14 4.39
N ASP A 7 -5.17 10.41 5.60
CA ASP A 7 -5.19 11.76 6.18
C ASP A 7 -3.84 12.48 6.05
N SER A 8 -2.75 11.80 6.41
CA SER A 8 -1.39 12.35 6.33
C SER A 8 -0.99 12.68 4.89
N CYS A 9 -1.24 11.78 3.94
CA CYS A 9 -0.95 12.04 2.52
C CYS A 9 -1.77 13.21 1.98
N ILE A 10 -3.06 13.29 2.32
CA ILE A 10 -3.96 14.38 1.88
C ILE A 10 -3.44 15.72 2.40
N VAL A 11 -3.13 15.81 3.69
CA VAL A 11 -2.61 17.03 4.31
C VAL A 11 -1.28 17.44 3.68
N ALA A 12 -0.35 16.50 3.51
CA ALA A 12 0.97 16.78 2.95
C ALA A 12 0.89 17.25 1.49
N VAL A 13 0.11 16.56 0.65
CA VAL A 13 -0.06 16.93 -0.76
C VAL A 13 -0.78 18.28 -0.90
N ALA A 14 -1.77 18.57 -0.05
CA ALA A 14 -2.41 19.90 -0.01
C ALA A 14 -1.42 21.01 0.36
N LYS A 15 -0.44 20.73 1.22
CA LYS A 15 0.62 21.69 1.59
C LYS A 15 1.60 21.97 0.46
N LEU A 16 1.85 21.02 -0.44
CA LEU A 16 2.70 21.24 -1.62
C LEU A 16 2.11 22.29 -2.59
N VAL A 17 0.79 22.46 -2.62
CA VAL A 17 0.10 23.45 -3.48
C VAL A 17 -0.31 24.73 -2.75
N ASP A 18 -0.09 24.79 -1.44
CA ASP A 18 -0.39 25.94 -0.59
C ASP A 18 0.61 27.05 -0.84
N ASP A 19 0.16 28.21 -1.30
CA ASP A 19 0.98 29.40 -1.51
C ASP A 19 0.49 30.61 -0.71
N ALA A 20 -0.38 30.41 0.29
CA ALA A 20 -0.96 31.51 1.07
C ALA A 20 0.09 32.35 1.83
N GLN A 21 1.24 31.75 2.16
CA GLN A 21 2.36 32.40 2.85
C GLN A 21 3.57 32.64 1.94
N SER A 22 3.39 32.49 0.63
CA SER A 22 4.47 32.64 -0.36
C SER A 22 4.56 34.09 -0.85
N ASP A 23 5.78 34.64 -0.92
CA ASP A 23 6.02 35.99 -1.45
C ASP A 23 5.68 36.12 -2.94
N CYS A 24 5.64 34.99 -3.65
CA CYS A 24 5.22 34.90 -5.04
C CYS A 24 4.11 33.87 -5.20
N LYS A 25 3.21 34.14 -6.15
CA LYS A 25 2.16 33.21 -6.55
C LYS A 25 2.80 31.99 -7.21
N ARG A 26 2.51 30.80 -6.70
CA ARG A 26 3.10 29.54 -7.19
C ARG A 26 2.14 28.74 -8.05
N GLU A 27 2.69 27.95 -8.96
CA GLU A 27 1.97 26.88 -9.64
C GLU A 27 1.87 25.63 -8.75
N PRO A 28 0.83 24.77 -8.88
CA PRO A 28 -0.31 24.89 -9.78
C PRO A 28 -1.23 26.07 -9.47
N SER A 29 -1.88 26.60 -10.51
CA SER A 29 -2.95 27.59 -10.40
C SER A 29 -4.31 26.94 -10.09
N HIS A 30 -5.34 27.77 -9.84
CA HIS A 30 -6.70 27.26 -9.71
C HIS A 30 -7.22 26.60 -11.00
N SER A 31 -6.77 27.02 -12.18
CA SER A 31 -7.11 26.36 -13.45
C SER A 31 -6.43 25.01 -13.59
N ASP A 32 -5.16 24.88 -13.18
CA ASP A 32 -4.45 23.60 -13.22
C ASP A 32 -5.09 22.59 -12.28
N LEU A 33 -5.49 23.02 -11.08
CA LEU A 33 -6.26 22.20 -10.15
C LEU A 33 -7.62 21.78 -10.75
N SER A 34 -8.35 22.67 -11.43
CA SER A 34 -9.59 22.29 -12.13
C SER A 34 -9.34 21.19 -13.16
N PHE A 35 -8.27 21.32 -13.95
CA PHE A 35 -7.91 20.33 -14.97
C PHE A 35 -7.58 18.97 -14.34
N MET A 36 -6.75 18.94 -13.29
CA MET A 36 -6.37 17.69 -12.62
C MET A 36 -7.54 17.03 -11.90
N ILE A 37 -8.39 17.79 -11.19
CA ILE A 37 -9.58 17.27 -10.52
C ILE A 37 -10.56 16.66 -11.54
N ASN A 38 -10.78 17.35 -12.67
CA ASN A 38 -11.62 16.84 -13.73
C ASN A 38 -11.03 15.57 -14.37
N LYS A 39 -9.72 15.56 -14.63
CA LYS A 39 -9.02 14.40 -15.19
C LYS A 39 -9.09 13.16 -14.27
N ALA A 40 -9.08 13.37 -12.96
CA ALA A 40 -9.28 12.30 -11.97
C ALA A 40 -10.76 11.84 -11.84
N GLY A 41 -11.70 12.49 -12.54
CA GLY A 41 -13.13 12.16 -12.47
C GLY A 41 -13.87 12.75 -11.26
N LEU A 42 -13.27 13.72 -10.56
CA LEU A 42 -13.78 14.30 -9.31
C LEU A 42 -14.40 15.69 -9.48
N LYS A 43 -14.79 16.06 -10.72
CA LYS A 43 -15.32 17.40 -11.03
C LYS A 43 -16.56 17.77 -10.22
N ASN A 44 -17.46 16.81 -9.99
CA ASN A 44 -18.72 16.99 -9.27
C ASN A 44 -18.52 17.38 -7.79
N VAL A 45 -17.36 17.06 -7.21
CA VAL A 45 -17.03 17.31 -5.81
C VAL A 45 -16.00 18.41 -5.64
N ASP A 46 -15.67 19.12 -6.71
CA ASP A 46 -14.80 20.29 -6.68
C ASP A 46 -15.53 21.48 -6.03
N PRO A 47 -15.06 22.00 -4.88
CA PRO A 47 -15.71 23.13 -4.21
C PRO A 47 -15.88 24.35 -5.12
N LYS A 48 -14.92 24.59 -6.03
CA LYS A 48 -14.97 25.73 -6.95
C LYS A 48 -16.08 25.59 -7.99
N GLU A 49 -16.28 24.40 -8.55
CA GLU A 49 -17.37 24.13 -9.50
C GLU A 49 -18.74 24.18 -8.80
N ASN A 50 -18.76 23.92 -7.50
CA ASN A 50 -19.92 24.08 -6.61
C ASN A 50 -20.11 25.51 -6.08
N GLY A 51 -19.45 26.51 -6.68
CA GLY A 51 -19.63 27.93 -6.38
C GLY A 51 -18.93 28.43 -5.09
N GLN A 52 -18.12 27.61 -4.44
CA GLN A 52 -17.38 28.01 -3.24
C GLN A 52 -16.07 28.71 -3.59
N THR A 53 -15.77 29.81 -2.88
CA THR A 53 -14.47 30.48 -2.99
C THR A 53 -13.54 29.95 -1.90
N VAL A 54 -12.64 29.03 -2.28
CA VAL A 54 -11.67 28.39 -1.38
C VAL A 54 -10.26 28.48 -1.95
N GLY A 55 -9.25 28.59 -1.08
CA GLY A 55 -7.84 28.55 -1.48
C GLY A 55 -7.42 27.18 -2.02
N LYS A 56 -6.29 27.13 -2.74
CA LYS A 56 -5.78 25.92 -3.42
C LYS A 56 -5.67 24.69 -2.50
N ALA A 57 -5.01 24.85 -1.35
CA ALA A 57 -4.81 23.77 -0.40
C ALA A 57 -6.13 23.25 0.20
N LYS A 58 -7.03 24.16 0.60
CA LYS A 58 -8.35 23.80 1.14
C LYS A 58 -9.18 23.06 0.09
N ARG A 59 -9.20 23.57 -1.14
CA ARG A 59 -9.89 22.96 -2.27
C ARG A 59 -9.42 21.52 -2.52
N LEU A 60 -8.11 21.32 -2.61
CA LEU A 60 -7.54 19.99 -2.86
C LEU A 60 -7.84 19.04 -1.69
N LYS A 61 -7.72 19.53 -0.46
CA LYS A 61 -8.02 18.77 0.76
C LYS A 61 -9.47 18.30 0.81
N GLU A 62 -10.44 19.17 0.55
CA GLU A 62 -11.87 18.82 0.57
C GLU A 62 -12.21 17.78 -0.51
N THR A 63 -11.70 17.96 -1.73
CA THR A 63 -11.89 16.99 -2.83
C THR A 63 -11.26 15.63 -2.49
N LEU A 64 -10.06 15.61 -1.92
CA LEU A 64 -9.39 14.36 -1.54
C LEU A 64 -10.04 13.68 -0.34
N TYR A 65 -10.55 14.42 0.65
CA TYR A 65 -11.29 13.82 1.77
C TYR A 65 -12.58 13.16 1.30
N TRP A 66 -13.31 13.80 0.38
CA TRP A 66 -14.46 13.14 -0.23
C TRP A 66 -14.05 11.86 -0.97
N ALA A 67 -12.95 11.91 -1.74
CA ALA A 67 -12.45 10.76 -2.48
C ALA A 67 -11.96 9.63 -1.54
N LEU A 68 -11.38 9.94 -0.39
CA LEU A 68 -10.97 8.96 0.63
C LEU A 68 -12.15 8.07 1.06
N GLU A 69 -13.33 8.66 1.23
CA GLU A 69 -14.52 7.94 1.70
C GLU A 69 -15.30 7.28 0.56
N ASN A 70 -15.34 7.90 -0.62
CA ASN A 70 -16.31 7.54 -1.67
C ASN A 70 -15.65 6.93 -2.92
N SER A 71 -14.43 7.31 -3.25
CA SER A 71 -13.75 6.88 -4.48
C SER A 71 -12.23 6.94 -4.35
N PRO A 72 -11.61 6.05 -3.54
CA PRO A 72 -10.18 6.15 -3.24
C PRO A 72 -9.29 6.03 -4.48
N ASN A 73 -9.72 5.27 -5.50
CA ASN A 73 -9.01 5.14 -6.78
C ASN A 73 -8.87 6.48 -7.50
N GLN A 74 -9.93 7.27 -7.53
CA GLN A 74 -9.91 8.60 -8.14
C GLN A 74 -9.07 9.58 -7.31
N GLY A 75 -9.10 9.45 -5.98
CA GLY A 75 -8.25 10.22 -5.08
C GLY A 75 -6.75 9.92 -5.26
N SER A 76 -6.40 8.64 -5.39
CA SER A 76 -5.05 8.16 -5.73
C SER A 76 -4.55 8.75 -7.06
N GLU A 77 -5.40 8.75 -8.09
CA GLU A 77 -5.08 9.38 -9.39
C GLU A 77 -4.88 10.89 -9.24
N LEU A 78 -5.73 11.58 -8.47
CA LEU A 78 -5.58 13.02 -8.22
C LEU A 78 -4.26 13.35 -7.51
N ILE A 79 -3.86 12.57 -6.49
CA ILE A 79 -2.56 12.72 -5.83
C ILE A 79 -1.42 12.57 -6.82
N SER A 80 -1.48 11.55 -7.69
CA SER A 80 -0.48 11.30 -8.74
C SER A 80 -0.36 12.47 -9.71
N LEU A 81 -1.48 13.00 -10.18
CA LEU A 81 -1.52 14.15 -11.08
C LEU A 81 -0.93 15.40 -10.42
N VAL A 82 -1.29 15.68 -9.16
CA VAL A 82 -0.78 16.84 -8.43
C VAL A 82 0.73 16.74 -8.20
N LEU A 83 1.23 15.61 -7.70
CA LEU A 83 2.67 15.42 -7.48
C LEU A 83 3.46 15.58 -8.78
N SER A 84 2.97 14.98 -9.86
CA SER A 84 3.58 15.09 -11.20
C SER A 84 3.63 16.53 -11.67
N HIS A 85 2.55 17.29 -11.50
CA HIS A 85 2.48 18.69 -11.89
C HIS A 85 3.39 19.57 -11.03
N VAL A 86 3.35 19.44 -9.70
CA VAL A 86 4.24 20.17 -8.78
C VAL A 86 5.70 19.93 -9.13
N ARG A 87 6.08 18.68 -9.47
CA ARG A 87 7.42 18.36 -9.97
C ARG A 87 7.74 19.05 -11.30
N ALA A 88 6.82 19.02 -12.26
CA ALA A 88 7.01 19.59 -13.59
C ALA A 88 7.25 21.11 -13.54
N VAL A 89 6.53 21.81 -12.68
CA VAL A 89 6.63 23.28 -12.51
C VAL A 89 7.76 23.70 -11.56
N GLY A 90 8.59 22.76 -11.11
CA GLY A 90 9.79 23.01 -10.32
C GLY A 90 9.57 23.12 -8.81
N GLY A 91 8.44 22.66 -8.28
CA GLY A 91 8.13 22.71 -6.86
C GLY A 91 9.13 21.99 -5.94
N PHE A 92 9.82 20.99 -6.46
CA PHE A 92 10.85 20.22 -5.75
C PHE A 92 12.28 20.75 -5.97
N ARG A 93 12.46 21.84 -6.72
CA ARG A 93 13.79 22.39 -7.04
C ARG A 93 14.04 23.64 -6.20
N VAL A 94 15.01 23.59 -5.30
CA VAL A 94 15.37 24.70 -4.38
C VAL A 94 15.62 26.02 -5.11
N GLN A 95 16.18 25.98 -6.32
CA GLN A 95 16.48 27.17 -7.13
C GLN A 95 15.27 27.71 -7.92
N SER A 96 14.13 27.02 -7.90
CA SER A 96 12.93 27.44 -8.62
C SER A 96 12.15 28.49 -7.84
N ALA A 97 11.59 29.47 -8.53
CA ALA A 97 10.61 30.40 -7.93
C ALA A 97 9.35 29.66 -7.44
N ASN A 98 9.06 28.47 -7.97
CA ASN A 98 7.95 27.63 -7.54
C ASN A 98 8.28 26.69 -6.37
N PHE A 99 9.49 26.75 -5.80
CA PHE A 99 9.90 25.86 -4.73
C PHE A 99 8.91 25.88 -3.55
N VAL A 100 8.48 24.70 -3.09
CA VAL A 100 7.40 24.57 -2.09
C VAL A 100 7.88 24.66 -0.64
N GLY A 101 9.19 24.77 -0.43
CA GLY A 101 9.83 24.76 0.88
C GLY A 101 10.25 23.36 1.32
N THR A 102 11.38 23.29 2.03
CA THR A 102 11.96 22.04 2.53
C THR A 102 11.00 21.31 3.47
N ASP A 103 10.41 22.03 4.43
CA ASP A 103 9.48 21.44 5.40
C ASP A 103 8.27 20.77 4.73
N SER A 104 7.72 21.39 3.68
CA SER A 104 6.60 20.81 2.92
C SER A 104 7.02 19.51 2.22
N ILE A 105 8.24 19.46 1.67
CA ILE A 105 8.79 18.27 1.04
C ILE A 105 9.04 17.18 2.08
N GLU A 106 9.70 17.50 3.20
CA GLU A 106 10.00 16.53 4.27
C GLU A 106 8.73 15.94 4.88
N ASN A 107 7.70 16.76 5.10
CA ASN A 107 6.40 16.28 5.55
C ASN A 107 5.75 15.34 4.53
N ALA A 108 5.85 15.63 3.23
CA ALA A 108 5.36 14.74 2.18
C ALA A 108 6.16 13.43 2.13
N ILE A 109 7.49 13.50 2.22
CA ILE A 109 8.36 12.32 2.28
C ILE A 109 7.95 11.43 3.45
N SER A 110 7.85 11.99 4.65
CA SER A 110 7.45 11.24 5.85
C SER A 110 6.04 10.63 5.71
N ALA A 111 5.09 11.36 5.11
CA ALA A 111 3.73 10.85 4.93
C ALA A 111 3.67 9.65 3.98
N PHE A 112 4.41 9.69 2.87
CA PHE A 112 4.46 8.57 1.92
C PHE A 112 5.33 7.39 2.44
N ASP A 113 6.36 7.68 3.23
CA ASP A 113 7.28 6.66 3.76
C ASP A 113 6.59 5.61 4.62
N VAL A 114 5.66 6.06 5.48
CA VAL A 114 4.82 5.23 6.35
C VAL A 114 3.90 4.31 5.54
N GLU A 115 3.43 4.79 4.40
CA GLU A 115 2.55 4.05 3.48
C GLU A 115 3.33 3.11 2.53
N GLY A 116 4.65 2.98 2.73
CA GLY A 116 5.50 2.09 1.95
C GLY A 116 5.95 2.68 0.61
N PHE A 117 5.90 4.01 0.47
CA PHE A 117 6.34 4.73 -0.72
C PHE A 117 7.55 5.60 -0.39
N GLU A 118 8.52 5.62 -1.29
CA GLU A 118 9.67 6.51 -1.21
C GLU A 118 9.44 7.69 -2.15
N LEU A 119 9.12 8.86 -1.58
CA LEU A 119 9.15 10.13 -2.28
C LEU A 119 10.57 10.72 -2.15
N SER A 120 11.20 11.04 -3.27
CA SER A 120 12.54 11.63 -3.32
C SER A 120 12.45 13.16 -3.35
N TYR A 121 13.53 13.85 -2.96
CA TYR A 121 13.62 15.31 -3.01
C TYR A 121 13.45 15.92 -4.39
N ASP A 122 13.56 15.14 -5.48
CA ASP A 122 13.29 15.57 -6.85
C ASP A 122 11.81 15.44 -7.27
N GLY A 123 10.94 15.00 -6.35
CA GLY A 123 9.52 14.74 -6.58
C GLY A 123 9.22 13.40 -7.25
N SER A 124 10.20 12.53 -7.47
CA SER A 124 9.96 11.16 -7.93
C SER A 124 9.42 10.30 -6.79
N ILE A 125 8.39 9.50 -7.07
CA ILE A 125 7.77 8.60 -6.08
C ILE A 125 7.78 7.18 -6.61
N ARG A 126 8.14 6.22 -5.74
CA ARG A 126 8.15 4.78 -6.04
C ARG A 126 7.67 3.99 -4.84
N ALA A 127 7.09 2.82 -5.08
CA ALA A 127 6.87 1.85 -4.00
C ALA A 127 8.23 1.33 -3.50
N LYS A 128 8.38 1.14 -2.18
CA LYS A 128 9.60 0.56 -1.60
C LYS A 128 9.79 -0.87 -2.13
N VAL A 129 10.98 -1.17 -2.64
CA VAL A 129 11.33 -2.54 -3.09
C VAL A 129 11.74 -3.36 -1.86
N LEU A 130 11.01 -4.44 -1.59
CA LEU A 130 11.23 -5.28 -0.39
C LEU A 130 12.62 -5.95 -0.38
N ASP A 131 13.16 -6.31 -1.56
CA ASP A 131 14.39 -7.09 -1.69
C ASP A 131 15.65 -6.42 -1.11
N ASN A 132 15.63 -5.09 -0.94
CA ASN A 132 16.76 -4.32 -0.39
C ASN A 132 16.60 -3.99 1.10
N LEU A 133 15.50 -4.40 1.72
CA LEU A 133 15.22 -4.14 3.13
C LEU A 133 15.60 -5.36 3.97
N SER A 134 16.04 -5.13 5.22
CA SER A 134 16.28 -6.20 6.17
C SER A 134 15.90 -5.78 7.59
N GLY A 135 15.77 -6.76 8.49
CA GLY A 135 15.47 -6.53 9.90
C GLY A 135 14.21 -5.68 10.10
N LYS A 136 14.31 -4.66 10.97
CA LYS A 136 13.18 -3.79 11.35
C LYS A 136 12.56 -3.06 10.16
N GLN A 137 13.37 -2.57 9.22
CA GLN A 137 12.88 -1.85 8.04
C GLN A 137 12.05 -2.76 7.12
N LEU A 138 12.45 -4.03 6.99
CA LEU A 138 11.66 -5.01 6.25
C LEU A 138 10.36 -5.36 6.98
N THR A 139 10.38 -5.49 8.31
CA THR A 139 9.16 -5.66 9.11
C THR A 139 8.17 -4.52 8.90
N GLU A 140 8.62 -3.27 9.00
CA GLU A 140 7.77 -2.07 8.82
C GLU A 140 7.21 -1.99 7.40
N ALA A 141 8.03 -2.29 6.39
CA ALA A 141 7.57 -2.33 5.01
C ALA A 141 6.53 -3.42 4.77
N LEU A 142 6.78 -4.66 5.23
CA LEU A 142 5.82 -5.77 5.09
C LEU A 142 4.51 -5.48 5.83
N LEU A 143 4.56 -4.85 7.00
CA LEU A 143 3.37 -4.41 7.74
C LEU A 143 2.58 -3.37 6.94
N SER A 144 3.26 -2.38 6.36
CA SER A 144 2.62 -1.36 5.51
C SER A 144 1.93 -2.00 4.30
N TYR A 145 2.60 -2.94 3.61
CA TYR A 145 2.00 -3.72 2.53
C TYR A 145 0.80 -4.56 3.00
N ALA A 146 0.88 -5.20 4.17
CA ALA A 146 -0.20 -5.98 4.75
C ALA A 146 -1.43 -5.10 5.07
N GLN A 147 -1.24 -3.91 5.66
CA GLN A 147 -2.34 -2.99 5.95
C GLN A 147 -2.98 -2.44 4.66
N ARG A 148 -2.19 -2.16 3.61
CA ARG A 148 -2.73 -1.76 2.31
C ARG A 148 -3.57 -2.87 1.69
N ALA A 149 -3.08 -4.12 1.74
CA ALA A 149 -3.82 -5.29 1.28
C ALA A 149 -5.14 -5.47 2.07
N LYS A 150 -5.11 -5.35 3.41
CA LYS A 150 -6.31 -5.44 4.29
C LYS A 150 -7.38 -4.40 3.97
N LYS A 151 -6.99 -3.19 3.56
CA LYS A 151 -7.95 -2.14 3.21
C LYS A 151 -8.68 -2.44 1.90
N GLY A 152 -8.15 -3.32 1.04
CA GLY A 152 -8.77 -3.69 -0.25
C GLY A 152 -8.88 -2.53 -1.25
N VAL A 153 -8.32 -1.37 -0.89
CA VAL A 153 -8.43 -0.16 -1.69
C VAL A 153 -7.42 -0.22 -2.83
N GLY A 154 -7.91 -0.52 -4.03
CA GLY A 154 -7.39 0.17 -5.21
C GLY A 154 -5.92 -0.06 -5.54
N ASP A 155 -5.32 -1.18 -5.17
CA ASP A 155 -3.96 -1.53 -5.60
C ASP A 155 -4.03 -2.58 -6.72
N PRO A 156 -4.14 -2.14 -8.00
CA PRO A 156 -4.05 -3.03 -9.16
C PRO A 156 -2.82 -3.93 -9.14
N ALA A 157 -1.71 -3.55 -8.46
CA ALA A 157 -0.54 -4.41 -8.39
C ALA A 157 -0.77 -5.59 -7.43
N LEU A 158 -1.40 -5.36 -6.27
CA LEU A 158 -1.86 -6.42 -5.35
C LEU A 158 -2.93 -7.31 -5.98
N LEU A 159 -3.88 -6.72 -6.69
CA LEU A 159 -4.93 -7.42 -7.42
C LEU A 159 -4.40 -8.20 -8.65
N ALA A 160 -3.31 -7.76 -9.29
CA ALA A 160 -2.78 -8.37 -10.52
C ALA A 160 -1.70 -9.46 -10.31
N GLY A 161 -1.27 -9.74 -9.06
CA GLY A 161 -0.37 -10.87 -8.83
C GLY A 161 0.51 -10.85 -7.57
N THR A 162 0.61 -9.74 -6.83
CA THR A 162 1.62 -9.61 -5.75
C THR A 162 1.20 -10.17 -4.39
N GLY A 163 -0.03 -10.68 -4.23
CA GLY A 163 -0.47 -11.26 -2.94
C GLY A 163 0.36 -12.47 -2.47
N LYS A 164 0.74 -13.37 -3.39
CA LYS A 164 1.67 -14.47 -3.09
C LYS A 164 3.07 -13.94 -2.76
N GLU A 165 3.54 -12.92 -3.48
CA GLU A 165 4.87 -12.34 -3.24
C GLU A 165 4.93 -11.72 -1.84
N LEU A 166 3.86 -11.07 -1.39
CA LEU A 166 3.76 -10.55 -0.02
C LEU A 166 3.82 -11.69 1.02
N LEU A 167 3.06 -12.78 0.83
CA LEU A 167 3.12 -13.92 1.74
C LEU A 167 4.48 -14.64 1.72
N GLU A 168 5.10 -14.79 0.55
CA GLU A 168 6.45 -15.37 0.43
C GLU A 168 7.51 -14.49 1.07
N ALA A 169 7.47 -13.17 0.83
CA ALA A 169 8.38 -12.23 1.46
C ALA A 169 8.21 -12.23 2.99
N THR A 170 6.96 -12.28 3.47
CA THR A 170 6.66 -12.39 4.90
C THR A 170 7.20 -13.69 5.49
N ALA A 171 6.94 -14.83 4.87
CA ALA A 171 7.42 -16.12 5.34
C ALA A 171 8.95 -16.21 5.33
N LYS A 172 9.62 -15.75 4.26
CA LYS A 172 11.09 -15.66 4.18
C LYS A 172 11.65 -14.78 5.29
N HIS A 173 11.01 -13.63 5.55
CA HIS A 173 11.42 -12.70 6.60
C HIS A 173 11.30 -13.32 8.00
N VAL A 174 10.19 -14.00 8.30
CA VAL A 174 9.98 -14.73 9.56
C VAL A 174 11.08 -15.77 9.77
N ILE A 175 11.31 -16.63 8.78
CA ILE A 175 12.31 -17.71 8.86
C ILE A 175 13.71 -17.12 9.03
N HIS A 176 14.06 -16.12 8.22
CA HIS A 176 15.37 -15.47 8.31
C HIS A 176 15.57 -14.75 9.65
N THR A 177 14.54 -14.11 10.18
CA THR A 177 14.62 -13.44 11.49
C THR A 177 14.80 -14.44 12.63
N LYS A 178 14.12 -15.59 12.59
CA LYS A 178 14.21 -16.62 13.63
C LYS A 178 15.48 -17.48 13.55
N TYR A 179 15.94 -17.78 12.34
CA TYR A 179 16.98 -18.79 12.12
C TYR A 179 18.22 -18.27 11.36
N GLY A 180 18.25 -17.01 10.94
CA GLY A 180 19.37 -16.39 10.22
C GLY A 180 19.47 -16.74 8.72
N ALA A 181 18.69 -17.71 8.24
CA ALA A 181 18.67 -18.10 6.82
C ALA A 181 17.30 -18.68 6.43
N HIS A 182 16.88 -18.48 5.19
CA HIS A 182 15.67 -19.08 4.61
C HIS A 182 16.03 -19.90 3.37
N PRO A 183 15.23 -20.93 3.00
CA PRO A 183 15.51 -21.74 1.81
C PRO A 183 15.27 -20.94 0.52
N GLN A 184 16.20 -21.06 -0.43
CA GLN A 184 16.12 -20.35 -1.71
C GLN A 184 15.09 -20.95 -2.68
N ASN A 185 14.87 -22.27 -2.62
CA ASN A 185 14.06 -23.01 -3.61
C ASN A 185 12.85 -23.74 -2.98
N ALA A 186 12.40 -23.32 -1.79
CA ALA A 186 11.21 -23.90 -1.18
C ALA A 186 9.95 -23.51 -1.97
N ASN A 187 9.06 -24.47 -2.20
CA ASN A 187 7.73 -24.17 -2.73
C ASN A 187 6.90 -23.44 -1.67
N PHE A 188 5.83 -22.77 -2.11
CA PHE A 188 4.99 -21.95 -1.23
C PHE A 188 4.46 -22.70 0.01
N PRO A 189 3.87 -23.91 -0.10
CA PRO A 189 3.43 -24.68 1.07
C PRO A 189 4.56 -24.97 2.07
N THR A 190 5.73 -25.40 1.59
CA THR A 190 6.89 -25.69 2.44
C THR A 190 7.38 -24.43 3.14
N LEU A 191 7.47 -23.31 2.42
CA LEU A 191 7.90 -22.03 2.97
C LEU A 191 6.94 -21.54 4.07
N MET A 192 5.63 -21.63 3.84
CA MET A 192 4.62 -21.28 4.85
C MET A 192 4.69 -22.21 6.06
N GLY A 193 4.88 -23.51 5.85
CA GLY A 193 5.01 -24.49 6.94
C GLY A 193 6.20 -24.15 7.83
N GLN A 194 7.35 -23.83 7.25
CA GLN A 194 8.54 -23.43 7.99
C GLN A 194 8.35 -22.12 8.76
N ALA A 195 7.66 -21.13 8.18
CA ALA A 195 7.36 -19.88 8.88
C ALA A 195 6.45 -20.11 10.09
N TYR A 196 5.41 -20.94 9.94
CA TYR A 196 4.53 -21.33 11.05
C TYR A 196 5.31 -22.09 12.14
N SER A 197 6.16 -23.04 11.76
CA SER A 197 7.02 -23.74 12.71
C SER A 197 8.00 -22.80 13.42
N ALA A 198 8.54 -21.79 12.72
CA ALA A 198 9.42 -20.78 13.31
C ALA A 198 8.73 -19.89 14.35
N LEU A 199 7.41 -19.72 14.22
CA LEU A 199 6.54 -18.99 15.15
C LEU A 199 5.84 -19.92 16.14
N GLN A 200 6.22 -21.20 16.20
CA GLN A 200 5.59 -22.21 17.06
C GLN A 200 4.07 -22.34 16.88
N MET A 201 3.57 -22.05 15.67
CA MET A 201 2.16 -22.09 15.32
C MET A 201 1.74 -23.47 14.82
N SER A 202 0.45 -23.74 14.91
CA SER A 202 -0.15 -25.01 14.52
C SER A 202 -0.28 -25.14 13.00
N ILE A 203 0.16 -26.28 12.44
CA ILE A 203 0.00 -26.65 11.03
C ILE A 203 -0.91 -27.88 10.85
N PRO A 204 -1.58 -28.05 9.68
CA PRO A 204 -2.52 -29.16 9.46
C PRO A 204 -1.89 -30.57 9.53
N GLU A 205 -0.62 -30.72 9.14
CA GLU A 205 0.07 -32.03 9.05
C GLU A 205 0.73 -32.49 10.35
N SER A 206 0.47 -31.85 11.49
CA SER A 206 0.80 -32.43 12.80
C SER A 206 -0.16 -33.59 13.08
N ASN A 207 0.07 -34.71 12.40
CA ASN A 207 -0.60 -35.98 12.65
C ASN A 207 -0.38 -36.37 14.13
N ALA A 208 -1.46 -36.79 14.79
CA ALA A 208 -1.51 -37.45 16.10
C ALA A 208 -1.80 -36.60 17.37
N THR A 209 -2.69 -35.62 17.29
CA THR A 209 -3.50 -35.27 18.49
C THR A 209 -4.97 -35.17 18.11
N PRO A 210 -5.90 -35.69 18.95
CA PRO A 210 -7.34 -35.50 18.76
C PRO A 210 -7.64 -34.00 18.63
N VAL A 211 -8.81 -33.67 18.07
CA VAL A 211 -9.36 -32.31 17.97
C VAL A 211 -8.83 -31.48 19.15
N SER A 212 -7.91 -30.57 18.85
CA SER A 212 -7.28 -29.83 19.93
C SER A 212 -8.38 -28.92 20.45
N ASP A 213 -8.81 -29.11 21.69
CA ASP A 213 -9.75 -28.21 22.39
C ASP A 213 -9.20 -26.77 22.53
N ASN A 214 -8.05 -26.46 21.92
CA ASN A 214 -7.50 -25.12 21.80
C ASN A 214 -8.02 -24.44 20.51
N PRO A 215 -8.98 -23.50 20.62
CA PRO A 215 -9.52 -22.79 19.47
C PRO A 215 -8.46 -21.96 18.72
N VAL A 216 -7.36 -21.58 19.37
CA VAL A 216 -6.26 -20.83 18.74
C VAL A 216 -5.52 -21.71 17.74
N ALA A 217 -5.29 -22.98 18.06
CA ALA A 217 -4.63 -23.92 17.17
C ALA A 217 -5.50 -24.21 15.92
N GLU A 218 -6.83 -24.25 16.08
CA GLU A 218 -7.76 -24.39 14.96
C GLU A 218 -7.75 -23.14 14.07
N TYR A 219 -7.76 -21.95 14.68
CA TYR A 219 -7.64 -20.68 13.97
C TYR A 219 -6.35 -20.58 13.15
N GLU A 220 -5.20 -20.97 13.72
CA GLU A 220 -3.91 -20.97 13.02
C GLU A 220 -3.92 -21.92 11.82
N LYS A 221 -4.45 -23.14 11.99
CA LYS A 221 -4.61 -24.11 10.91
C LYS A 221 -5.55 -23.60 9.82
N ALA A 222 -6.63 -22.91 10.17
CA ALA A 222 -7.55 -22.30 9.21
C ALA A 222 -6.87 -21.20 8.39
N MET A 223 -6.08 -20.33 9.04
CA MET A 223 -5.30 -19.29 8.37
C MET A 223 -4.24 -19.89 7.42
N PHE A 224 -3.58 -20.97 7.84
CA PHE A 224 -2.63 -21.70 7.00
C PHE A 224 -3.31 -22.26 5.75
N ASN A 225 -4.45 -22.95 5.93
CA ASN A 225 -5.23 -23.52 4.83
C ASN A 225 -5.76 -22.43 3.88
N MET A 226 -6.14 -21.26 4.42
CA MET A 226 -6.53 -20.10 3.62
C MET A 226 -5.37 -19.61 2.73
N ALA A 227 -4.16 -19.47 3.27
CA ALA A 227 -2.98 -19.13 2.48
C ALA A 227 -2.73 -20.11 1.33
N LEU A 228 -2.86 -21.42 1.60
CA LEU A 228 -2.73 -22.46 0.58
C LEU A 228 -3.86 -22.42 -0.47
N ALA A 229 -5.09 -22.12 -0.06
CA ALA A 229 -6.23 -21.95 -0.96
C ALA A 229 -6.01 -20.76 -1.90
N ILE A 230 -5.58 -19.61 -1.37
CA ILE A 230 -5.24 -18.41 -2.15
C ILE A 230 -4.15 -18.71 -3.19
N ASN A 231 -3.08 -19.40 -2.79
CA ASN A 231 -2.02 -19.81 -3.73
C ASN A 231 -2.56 -20.76 -4.82
N ARG A 232 -3.49 -21.67 -4.51
CA ARG A 232 -4.13 -22.53 -5.51
C ARG A 232 -5.02 -21.76 -6.49
N VAL A 233 -5.82 -20.82 -5.99
CA VAL A 233 -6.64 -19.92 -6.83
C VAL A 233 -5.74 -19.17 -7.82
N ARG A 234 -4.60 -18.66 -7.35
CA ARG A 234 -3.58 -18.04 -8.22
C ARG A 234 -3.00 -19.03 -9.24
N ASN A 235 -2.57 -20.22 -8.83
CA ASN A 235 -1.90 -21.18 -9.72
C ASN A 235 -2.85 -21.80 -10.76
N LYS A 236 -4.15 -21.85 -10.47
CA LYS A 236 -5.18 -22.35 -11.40
C LYS A 236 -5.59 -21.31 -12.45
N GLU A 237 -5.51 -20.03 -12.10
CA GLU A 237 -5.89 -18.90 -12.96
C GLU A 237 -4.68 -18.13 -13.55
N GLY A 238 -3.44 -18.58 -13.28
CA GLY A 238 -2.20 -17.98 -13.78
C GLY A 238 -1.23 -19.02 -14.31
N THR A 239 -0.63 -18.77 -15.48
CA THR A 239 0.25 -19.71 -16.24
C THR A 239 1.64 -19.95 -15.61
N GLY A 240 1.78 -19.79 -14.29
CA GLY A 240 3.10 -19.85 -13.64
C GLY A 240 4.04 -18.68 -13.98
N HIS A 241 3.61 -17.74 -14.84
CA HIS A 241 4.32 -16.51 -15.18
C HIS A 241 3.41 -15.28 -15.00
N GLY A 242 3.31 -14.83 -13.75
CA GLY A 242 3.10 -13.42 -13.39
C GLY A 242 1.83 -12.69 -13.84
N ARG A 243 0.87 -13.33 -14.51
CA ARG A 243 -0.40 -12.69 -14.88
C ARG A 243 -1.55 -13.58 -14.50
N ILE A 244 -2.42 -13.06 -13.63
CA ILE A 244 -3.78 -13.58 -13.48
C ILE A 244 -4.43 -13.39 -14.85
N SER A 245 -4.82 -14.48 -15.51
CA SER A 245 -5.81 -14.38 -16.57
C SER A 245 -7.13 -14.12 -15.85
N VAL A 246 -7.52 -12.84 -15.80
CA VAL A 246 -8.67 -12.28 -15.08
C VAL A 246 -10.02 -12.72 -15.69
N THR A 247 -10.18 -14.01 -15.99
CA THR A 247 -11.31 -14.50 -16.78
C THR A 247 -12.39 -15.22 -15.96
N LYS A 248 -12.22 -15.43 -14.65
CA LYS A 248 -13.20 -16.18 -13.83
C LYS A 248 -13.48 -15.68 -12.41
N LEU A 249 -12.63 -14.84 -11.82
CA LEU A 249 -12.93 -14.23 -10.52
C LEU A 249 -13.70 -12.94 -10.73
N SER A 250 -14.74 -12.71 -9.93
CA SER A 250 -15.35 -11.40 -9.80
C SER A 250 -14.38 -10.41 -9.15
N ASP A 251 -14.58 -9.11 -9.41
CA ASP A 251 -13.78 -8.04 -8.78
C ASP A 251 -13.83 -8.16 -7.24
N THR A 252 -15.01 -8.46 -6.69
CA THR A 252 -15.22 -8.67 -5.25
C THR A 252 -14.46 -9.87 -4.69
N GLU A 253 -14.37 -10.98 -5.42
CA GLU A 253 -13.54 -12.13 -5.00
C GLU A 253 -12.05 -11.80 -5.04
N GLY A 254 -11.61 -11.03 -6.04
CA GLY A 254 -10.24 -10.53 -6.13
C GLY A 254 -9.87 -9.64 -4.94
N GLU A 255 -10.73 -8.67 -4.62
CA GLU A 255 -10.58 -7.79 -3.46
C GLU A 255 -10.52 -8.58 -2.14
N ASN A 256 -11.46 -9.51 -1.93
CA ASN A 256 -11.49 -10.35 -0.73
C ASN A 256 -10.21 -11.18 -0.57
N ILE A 257 -9.69 -11.75 -1.67
CA ILE A 257 -8.43 -12.51 -1.65
C ILE A 257 -7.26 -11.61 -1.21
N VAL A 258 -7.17 -10.40 -1.75
CA VAL A 258 -6.11 -9.44 -1.36
C VAL A 258 -6.24 -9.04 0.11
N GLN A 259 -7.46 -8.80 0.60
CA GLN A 259 -7.69 -8.51 2.01
C GLN A 259 -7.23 -9.66 2.90
N MET A 260 -7.55 -10.91 2.55
CA MET A 260 -7.13 -12.09 3.30
C MET A 260 -5.62 -12.28 3.30
N VAL A 261 -4.94 -12.02 2.18
CA VAL A 261 -3.47 -11.98 2.14
C VAL A 261 -2.93 -10.98 3.16
N GLY A 262 -3.49 -9.78 3.21
CA GLY A 262 -3.11 -8.76 4.17
C GLY A 262 -3.31 -9.21 5.62
N VAL A 263 -4.46 -9.84 5.94
CA VAL A 263 -4.74 -10.37 7.29
C VAL A 263 -3.72 -11.43 7.69
N ILE A 264 -3.39 -12.35 6.79
CA ILE A 264 -2.40 -13.42 7.06
C ILE A 264 -1.01 -12.82 7.29
N ALA A 265 -0.55 -11.92 6.41
CA ALA A 265 0.76 -11.29 6.55
C ALA A 265 0.87 -10.49 7.85
N ASP A 266 -0.15 -9.68 8.16
CA ASP A 266 -0.23 -8.88 9.39
C ASP A 266 -0.15 -9.77 10.64
N PHE A 267 -0.88 -10.89 10.65
CA PHE A 267 -0.87 -11.84 11.76
C PHE A 267 0.52 -12.45 11.99
N LEU A 268 1.21 -12.90 10.93
CA LEU A 268 2.55 -13.49 11.05
C LEU A 268 3.59 -12.48 11.55
N LEU A 269 3.50 -11.22 11.10
CA LEU A 269 4.42 -10.15 11.51
C LEU A 269 4.19 -9.74 12.98
N HIS A 270 2.94 -9.72 13.44
CA HIS A 270 2.63 -9.49 14.86
C HIS A 270 3.06 -10.65 15.76
N ARG A 271 2.94 -11.90 15.31
CA ARG A 271 3.49 -13.06 16.03
C ARG A 271 5.01 -12.96 16.13
N LEU A 272 5.67 -12.61 15.03
CA LEU A 272 7.12 -12.42 15.01
C LEU A 272 7.59 -11.38 16.02
N SER A 273 6.88 -10.26 16.16
CA SER A 273 7.24 -9.20 17.12
C SER A 273 6.94 -9.55 18.58
N GLN A 274 5.98 -10.44 18.85
CA GLN A 274 5.70 -10.95 20.20
C GLN A 274 6.74 -11.97 20.68
N ASP A 275 7.32 -12.74 19.76
CA ASP A 275 8.31 -13.76 20.06
C ASP A 275 9.77 -13.23 20.01
N SER A 276 9.98 -11.93 19.79
CA SER A 276 11.32 -11.27 19.69
C SER A 276 11.64 -10.48 20.95
#